data_AF-A0AAE1KC68-F1
#
_entry.id   AF-A0AAE1KC68-F1
#
_cell.length_a   1.000
_cell.length_b   1.000
_cell.length_c   1.000
_cell.angle_alpha   90.00
_cell.angle_beta   90.00
_cell.angle_gamma   90.00
#
_symmetry.space_group_name_H-M   'P 1'
#
loop_
_entity.id
_entity.type
_entity.pdbx_description
1 polymer ?
#
loop_
_entity_poly.entity_id
_entity_poly.type
_entity_poly.pdbx_seq_one_letter_code
_entity_poly.pdbx_strand_id
1 'polypeptide(L)'
;MRVYFRLDDSQLELVKSVYDRLTSDNLMSRCLKGLTQNRNEHLHSRIWRICPKHRNAYKRSVDFATATATCNYNVGHHESNLTHLFGIEYTYSMDKYLKDKDSFMDAPIKRKMRKARVLKELEYAAGAF
;
A
#
# COMPACT_ATOMS: atom_id res chain seq x y z
N MET A 1 -19.46 -36.08 8.06
CA MET A 1 -20.60 -35.70 7.22
C MET A 1 -20.07 -34.83 6.08
N ARG A 2 -20.07 -35.32 4.83
CA ARG A 2 -19.69 -34.50 3.66
C ARG A 2 -20.95 -33.80 3.16
N VAL A 3 -20.95 -32.47 3.19
CA VAL A 3 -22.01 -31.65 2.61
C VAL A 3 -21.62 -31.39 1.16
N TYR A 4 -22.45 -31.83 0.22
CA TYR A 4 -22.26 -31.58 -1.19
C TYR A 4 -23.20 -30.44 -1.59
N PHE A 5 -22.65 -29.36 -2.11
CA PHE A 5 -23.44 -28.30 -2.73
C PHE A 5 -23.64 -28.66 -4.21
N ARG A 6 -24.90 -28.80 -4.61
CA ARG A 6 -25.26 -29.00 -6.02
C ARG A 6 -25.54 -27.62 -6.62
N LEU A 7 -24.67 -27.19 -7.52
CA LEU A 7 -24.84 -25.93 -8.26
C LEU A 7 -25.62 -26.25 -9.54
N ASP A 8 -26.48 -25.32 -9.95
CA ASP A 8 -27.08 -25.33 -11.28
C ASP A 8 -26.01 -25.03 -12.35
N ASP A 9 -26.24 -25.44 -13.60
CA ASP A 9 -25.27 -25.29 -14.69
C ASP A 9 -24.89 -23.81 -14.90
N SER A 10 -25.86 -22.90 -14.75
CA SER A 10 -25.62 -21.45 -14.83
C SER A 10 -24.70 -20.94 -13.71
N GLN A 11 -24.85 -21.48 -12.50
CA GLN A 11 -24.03 -21.12 -11.35
C GLN A 11 -22.63 -21.73 -11.45
N LEU A 12 -22.54 -22.94 -11.99
CA LEU A 12 -21.26 -23.62 -12.23
C LEU A 12 -20.41 -22.85 -13.23
N GLU A 13 -21.00 -22.40 -14.34
CA GLU A 13 -20.33 -21.54 -15.33
C GLU A 13 -19.84 -20.22 -14.70
N LEU A 14 -20.67 -19.57 -13.89
CA LEU A 14 -20.26 -18.36 -13.17
C LEU A 14 -19.07 -18.62 -12.24
N VAL A 15 -19.14 -19.67 -11.42
CA VAL A 15 -18.05 -20.04 -10.49
C VAL A 15 -16.78 -20.37 -11.26
N LYS A 16 -16.89 -21.11 -12.36
CA LYS A 16 -15.77 -21.48 -13.22
C LYS A 16 -15.12 -20.25 -13.85
N SER A 17 -15.91 -19.30 -14.36
CA SER A 17 -15.39 -18.04 -14.90
C SER A 17 -14.59 -17.24 -13.86
N VAL A 18 -15.04 -17.24 -12.61
CA VAL A 18 -14.34 -16.59 -11.49
C VAL A 18 -13.07 -17.36 -11.15
N TYR A 19 -13.15 -18.69 -11.08
CA TYR A 19 -12.01 -19.56 -10.82
C TYR A 19 -10.91 -19.34 -11.86
N ASP A 20 -11.22 -19.47 -13.15
CA ASP A 20 -10.27 -19.33 -14.25
C ASP A 20 -9.58 -17.95 -14.25
N ARG A 21 -10.35 -16.89 -13.93
CA ARG A 21 -9.80 -15.54 -13.78
C ARG A 21 -8.84 -15.45 -12.59
N LEU A 22 -9.20 -16.04 -11.45
CA LEU A 22 -8.39 -16.03 -10.22
C LEU A 22 -7.16 -16.94 -10.30
N THR A 23 -7.19 -17.99 -11.12
CA THR A 23 -6.09 -18.91 -11.33
C THR A 23 -5.25 -18.60 -12.57
N SER A 24 -5.56 -17.52 -13.29
CA SER A 24 -4.77 -17.12 -14.46
C SER A 24 -3.29 -16.93 -14.11
N ASP A 25 -2.40 -17.45 -14.94
CA ASP A 25 -0.95 -17.40 -14.71
C ASP A 25 -0.42 -15.97 -14.57
N ASN A 26 -1.03 -15.02 -15.27
CA ASN A 26 -0.73 -13.59 -15.13
C ASN A 26 -1.03 -13.09 -13.70
N LEU A 27 -2.20 -13.44 -13.14
CA LEU A 27 -2.54 -13.05 -11.78
C LEU A 27 -1.67 -13.79 -10.75
N MET A 28 -1.52 -15.10 -10.90
CA MET A 28 -0.74 -15.94 -9.99
C MET A 28 0.73 -15.53 -9.94
N SER A 29 1.34 -15.24 -11.09
CA SER A 29 2.73 -14.76 -11.15
C SER A 29 2.91 -13.39 -10.48
N ARG A 30 1.90 -12.51 -10.48
CA ARG A 30 1.94 -11.24 -9.74
C ARG A 30 1.77 -11.45 -8.24
N CYS A 31 0.90 -12.38 -7.82
CA CYS A 31 0.67 -12.73 -6.42
C CYS A 31 1.89 -13.42 -5.80
N LEU A 32 2.55 -14.33 -6.52
CA LEU A 32 3.74 -15.06 -6.07
C LEU A 32 4.95 -14.16 -5.77
N LYS A 33 5.03 -13.00 -6.43
CA LYS A 33 6.11 -12.02 -6.18
C LYS A 33 6.07 -11.46 -4.75
N GLY A 34 4.94 -11.53 -4.04
CA GLY A 34 4.80 -10.94 -2.69
C GLY A 34 5.03 -9.42 -2.66
N LEU A 35 5.05 -8.78 -3.84
CA LEU A 35 5.27 -7.36 -4.02
C LEU A 35 3.99 -6.55 -3.80
N THR A 36 2.83 -7.19 -3.90
CA THR A 36 1.51 -6.60 -3.63
C THR A 36 1.31 -6.40 -2.14
N GLN A 37 2.00 -5.41 -1.57
CA GLN A 37 1.30 -4.58 -0.60
C GLN A 37 0.25 -3.82 -1.40
N ASN A 38 -1.02 -4.16 -1.19
CA ASN A 38 -2.12 -3.39 -1.71
C ASN A 38 -1.89 -1.92 -1.32
N ARG A 39 -1.62 -1.05 -2.31
CA ARG A 39 -1.33 0.37 -2.07
C ARG A 39 -2.45 1.03 -1.26
N ASN A 40 -3.68 0.55 -1.45
CA ASN A 40 -4.85 1.01 -0.71
C ASN A 40 -4.79 0.58 0.76
N GLU A 41 -4.31 -0.62 1.10
CA GLU A 41 -4.14 -1.03 2.51
C GLU A 41 -3.13 -0.15 3.25
N HIS A 42 -2.01 0.18 2.59
CA HIS A 42 -1.02 1.08 3.18
C HIS A 42 -1.57 2.50 3.40
N LEU A 43 -2.28 3.04 2.40
CA LEU A 43 -2.91 4.36 2.50
C LEU A 43 -4.00 4.37 3.59
N HIS A 44 -4.89 3.37 3.60
CA HIS A 44 -5.93 3.25 4.62
C HIS A 44 -5.33 3.12 6.03
N SER A 45 -4.28 2.30 6.19
CA SER A 45 -3.58 2.19 7.48
C SER A 45 -3.05 3.55 7.96
N ARG A 46 -2.51 4.38 7.06
CA ARG A 46 -2.07 5.75 7.40
C ARG A 46 -3.22 6.66 7.80
N ILE A 47 -4.33 6.66 7.07
CA ILE A 47 -5.53 7.46 7.40
C ILE A 47 -6.01 7.11 8.81
N TRP A 48 -6.16 5.83 9.12
CA TRP A 48 -6.66 5.37 10.41
C TRP A 48 -5.65 5.52 11.56
N ARG A 49 -4.35 5.66 11.24
CA ARG A 49 -3.32 6.02 12.23
C ARG A 49 -3.43 7.49 12.65
N ILE A 50 -3.80 8.39 11.73
CA ILE A 50 -4.02 9.82 12.04
C ILE A 50 -5.38 10.01 12.72
N CYS A 51 -6.40 9.32 12.22
CA CYS A 51 -7.77 9.41 12.69
C CYS A 51 -8.28 8.02 13.12
N PRO A 52 -8.05 7.60 14.37
CA PRO A 52 -8.50 6.29 14.83
C PRO A 52 -10.01 6.16 14.71
N LYS A 53 -10.47 5.06 14.09
CA LYS A 53 -11.90 4.77 13.82
C LYS A 53 -12.80 4.86 15.06
N HIS A 54 -12.24 4.55 16.24
CA HIS A 54 -12.98 4.48 17.50
C HIS A 54 -12.99 5.78 18.30
N ARG A 55 -12.22 6.81 17.90
CA ARG A 55 -12.10 8.09 18.63
C ARG A 55 -12.45 9.32 17.79
N ASN A 56 -12.11 9.33 16.51
CA ASN A 56 -12.13 10.55 15.68
C ASN A 56 -12.99 10.43 14.41
N ALA A 57 -14.07 9.64 14.44
CA ALA A 57 -14.88 9.34 13.24
C ALA A 57 -15.75 10.50 12.69
N TYR A 58 -15.51 11.76 13.09
CA TYR A 58 -16.23 12.90 12.53
C TYR A 58 -15.70 13.28 11.14
N LYS A 59 -16.60 13.68 10.23
CA LYS A 59 -16.29 13.95 8.82
C LYS A 59 -15.05 14.82 8.63
N ARG A 60 -14.96 15.97 9.33
CA ARG A 60 -13.82 16.90 9.21
C ARG A 60 -12.47 16.26 9.60
N SER A 61 -12.44 15.38 10.60
CA SER A 61 -11.21 14.67 11.00
C SER A 61 -10.78 13.69 9.92
N VAL A 62 -11.74 12.95 9.36
CA VAL A 62 -11.48 11.98 8.30
C VAL A 62 -11.00 12.69 7.03
N ASP A 63 -11.61 13.82 6.67
CA ASP A 63 -11.20 14.65 5.53
C ASP A 63 -9.76 15.14 5.72
N PHE A 64 -9.45 15.71 6.90
CA PHE A 64 -8.10 16.17 7.23
C PHE A 64 -7.06 15.04 7.21
N ALA A 65 -7.40 13.89 7.82
CA ALA A 65 -6.52 12.73 7.86
C ALA A 65 -6.28 12.15 6.48
N THR A 66 -7.29 12.16 5.61
CA THR A 66 -7.20 11.66 4.24
C THR A 66 -6.31 12.58 3.40
N ALA A 67 -6.53 13.90 3.45
CA ALA A 67 -5.67 14.88 2.77
C ALA A 67 -4.21 14.75 3.24
N THR A 68 -3.99 14.78 4.56
CA THR A 68 -2.64 14.66 5.16
C THR A 68 -1.97 13.34 4.80
N ALA A 69 -2.69 12.20 4.86
CA ALA A 69 -2.14 10.90 4.51
C ALA A 69 -1.75 10.84 3.03
N THR A 70 -2.54 11.47 2.15
CA THR A 70 -2.31 11.52 0.71
C THR A 70 -1.08 12.35 0.37
N CYS A 71 -0.95 13.55 0.95
CA CYS A 71 0.24 14.39 0.78
C CYS A 71 1.51 13.67 1.27
N ASN A 72 1.46 13.10 2.48
CA ASN A 72 2.58 12.32 3.02
C ASN A 72 2.92 11.07 2.19
N TYR A 73 1.97 10.53 1.42
CA TYR A 73 2.18 9.34 0.61
C TYR A 73 2.81 9.69 -0.75
N ASN A 74 2.39 10.81 -1.34
CA ASN A 74 2.86 11.23 -2.66
C ASN A 74 4.15 12.04 -2.63
N VAL A 75 4.33 12.91 -1.61
CA VAL A 75 5.42 13.89 -1.56
C VAL A 75 6.42 13.60 -0.43
N GLY A 76 6.00 12.91 0.64
CA GLY A 76 6.82 12.62 1.82
C GLY A 76 6.47 13.53 3.01
N HIS A 77 6.88 13.14 4.22
CA HIS A 77 6.61 13.83 5.49
C HIS A 77 7.36 15.15 5.62
N HIS A 78 8.54 15.25 5.01
CA HIS A 78 9.33 16.48 5.00
C HIS A 78 8.65 17.55 4.13
N GLU A 79 8.39 17.28 2.86
CA GLU A 79 7.82 18.29 1.96
C GLU A 79 6.36 18.65 2.28
N SER A 80 5.57 17.68 2.75
CA SER A 80 4.15 17.91 3.07
C SER A 80 3.86 18.42 4.48
N ASN A 81 4.90 18.73 5.27
CA ASN A 81 4.69 19.28 6.60
C ASN A 81 4.07 20.68 6.52
N LEU A 82 3.18 20.98 7.46
CA LEU A 82 2.54 22.28 7.56
C LEU A 82 3.55 23.42 7.72
N THR A 83 4.63 23.25 8.49
CA THR A 83 5.63 24.32 8.67
C THR A 83 6.29 24.69 7.35
N HIS A 84 6.63 23.71 6.51
CA HIS A 84 7.18 23.96 5.18
C HIS A 84 6.14 24.60 4.24
N LEU A 85 4.88 24.14 4.28
CA LEU A 85 3.79 24.77 3.52
C LEU A 85 3.58 26.25 3.90
N PHE A 86 3.78 26.60 5.17
CA PHE A 86 3.69 27.98 5.64
C PHE A 86 4.97 28.80 5.42
N GLY A 87 6.00 28.24 4.77
CA GLY A 87 7.27 28.92 4.52
C GLY A 87 8.10 29.15 5.77
N ILE A 88 7.87 28.37 6.83
CA ILE A 88 8.60 28.45 8.09
C ILE A 88 9.77 27.45 8.01
N GLU A 89 10.97 27.95 8.29
CA GLU A 89 12.16 27.09 8.34
C GLU A 89 12.06 26.04 9.44
N TYR A 90 12.58 24.85 9.14
CA TYR A 90 12.68 23.79 10.13
C TYR A 90 13.77 24.07 11.15
N THR A 91 13.50 23.72 12.40
CA THR A 91 14.57 23.50 13.36
C THR A 91 15.38 22.27 12.96
N TYR A 92 16.66 22.22 13.33
CA TYR A 92 17.53 21.08 13.03
C TYR A 92 16.94 19.73 13.48
N SER A 93 16.35 19.69 14.68
CA SER A 93 15.73 18.46 15.21
C SER A 93 14.51 18.02 14.40
N MET A 94 13.68 18.97 13.95
CA MET A 94 12.51 18.69 13.13
C MET A 94 12.90 18.21 11.73
N ASP A 95 13.84 18.91 11.08
CA ASP A 95 14.35 18.56 9.76
C ASP A 95 14.92 17.13 9.75
N LYS A 96 15.77 16.82 10.74
CA LYS A 96 16.33 15.47 10.92
C LYS A 96 15.24 14.43 11.12
N TYR A 97 14.29 14.67 12.03
CA TYR A 97 13.19 13.74 12.31
C TYR A 97 12.34 13.44 11.06
N LEU A 98 12.00 14.47 10.27
CA LEU A 98 11.18 14.31 9.08
C LEU A 98 11.92 13.53 7.97
N LYS A 99 13.20 13.84 7.75
CA LYS A 99 14.06 13.10 6.81
C LYS A 99 14.23 11.64 7.23
N ASP A 100 14.46 11.39 8.52
CA ASP A 100 14.56 10.03 9.05
C ASP A 100 13.24 9.29 8.82
N LYS A 101 12.10 9.92 9.12
CA LYS A 101 10.77 9.35 8.92
C LYS A 101 10.50 8.98 7.46
N ASP A 102 10.91 9.81 6.51
CA ASP A 102 10.82 9.51 5.08
C ASP A 102 11.75 8.35 4.70
N SER A 103 12.97 8.32 5.22
CA SER A 103 13.91 7.21 4.99
C SER A 103 13.36 5.86 5.50
N PHE A 104 12.68 5.86 6.65
CA PHE A 104 12.01 4.68 7.21
C PHE A 104 10.83 4.22 6.34
N MET A 105 10.12 5.15 5.72
CA MET A 105 9.03 4.82 4.79
C MET A 105 9.55 4.18 3.50
N ASP A 106 10.70 4.64 3.03
CA ASP A 106 11.38 4.06 1.87
C ASP A 106 12.04 2.72 2.19
N ALA A 107 12.46 2.46 3.43
CA ALA A 107 13.26 1.29 3.79
C ALA A 107 12.61 -0.05 3.42
N PRO A 108 11.30 -0.30 3.62
CA PRO A 108 10.63 -1.50 3.13
C PRO A 108 10.68 -1.63 1.61
N ILE A 109 10.50 -0.52 0.87
CA ILE A 109 10.58 -0.49 -0.59
C ILE A 109 12.00 -0.75 -1.03
N LYS A 110 13.00 -0.07 -0.47
CA LYS A 110 14.43 -0.28 -0.73
C LYS A 110 14.86 -1.71 -0.41
N ARG A 111 14.37 -2.30 0.69
CA ARG A 111 14.62 -3.70 1.06
C ARG A 111 13.97 -4.68 0.06
N LYS A 112 12.73 -4.40 -0.37
CA LYS A 112 12.04 -5.17 -1.42
C LYS A 112 12.75 -5.04 -2.75
N MET A 113 13.12 -3.83 -3.17
CA MET A 113 13.88 -3.55 -4.39
C MET A 113 15.27 -4.19 -4.36
N ARG A 114 15.94 -4.20 -3.20
CA ARG A 114 17.22 -4.89 -3.01
C ARG A 114 17.04 -6.41 -3.13
N LYS A 115 16.03 -6.98 -2.47
CA LYS A 115 15.65 -8.39 -2.65
C LYS A 115 15.26 -8.70 -4.09
N ALA A 116 14.52 -7.81 -4.76
CA ALA A 116 14.11 -7.96 -6.14
C ALA A 116 15.29 -7.83 -7.10
N ARG A 117 16.29 -6.98 -6.81
CA ARG A 117 17.55 -6.87 -7.55
C ARG A 117 18.40 -8.12 -7.38
N VAL A 118 18.49 -8.68 -6.18
CA VAL A 118 19.09 -10.00 -5.91
C VAL A 118 18.32 -11.10 -6.66
N LEU A 119 16.99 -11.02 -6.73
CA LEU A 119 16.16 -11.92 -7.53
C LEU A 119 16.34 -11.71 -9.05
N LYS A 120 16.76 -10.50 -9.48
CA LYS A 120 17.02 -10.12 -10.86
C LYS A 120 18.38 -10.63 -11.35
N GLU A 121 19.36 -10.78 -10.45
CA GLU A 121 20.64 -11.47 -10.70
C GLU A 121 20.42 -12.99 -10.86
N LEU A 122 19.39 -13.54 -10.24
CA LEU A 122 18.89 -14.90 -10.46
C LEU A 122 17.94 -14.96 -11.68
N GLU A 123 18.46 -14.81 -12.90
CA GLU A 123 17.81 -15.09 -14.21
C GLU A 123 16.31 -14.73 -14.39
N TYR A 124 15.73 -13.80 -13.62
CA TYR A 124 14.32 -13.46 -13.69
C TYR A 124 14.11 -12.11 -14.37
N ALA A 125 13.89 -12.15 -15.68
CA ALA A 125 13.60 -10.99 -16.52
C ALA A 125 12.07 -10.80 -16.70
N ALA A 126 11.38 -10.12 -15.77
CA ALA A 126 10.05 -9.54 -16.07
C ALA A 126 9.57 -8.46 -15.07
N GLY A 127 9.45 -7.22 -15.57
CA GLY A 127 8.57 -6.18 -15.03
C GLY A 127 9.24 -5.20 -14.06
N ALA A 128 10.00 -4.26 -14.60
CA ALA A 128 10.48 -3.08 -13.89
C ALA A 128 9.44 -1.96 -13.96
N PHE A 129 8.39 -2.04 -13.13
CA PHE A 129 7.50 -0.93 -12.79
C PHE A 129 6.94 -1.17 -11.38
#